data_AF-A0A349WGK7-F1
#
_entry.id   AF-A0A349WGK7-F1
#
_cell.length_a   1.000
_cell.length_b   1.000
_cell.length_c   1.000
_cell.angle_alpha   90.00
_cell.angle_beta   90.00
_cell.angle_gamma   90.00
#
_symmetry.space_group_name_H-M   'P 1'
#
loop_
_entity.id
_entity.type
_entity.pdbx_description
1 polymer ?
#
loop_
_entity_poly.entity_id
_entity_poly.type
_entity_poly.pdbx_seq_one_letter_code
_entity_poly.pdbx_strand_id
1 'polypeptide(L)'
;MSYPDASPEQINQAMNHAMESFPRFRSLPSSKRAQLLFEIRKELSKHKDTIISTANDETSLGEVRLTMEFNRTISEIERFAKLCEQNVWGNL
;
A
#
# COMPACT_ATOMS: atom_id res chain seq x y z
N MET A 1 14.77 -17.04 -7.98
CA MET A 1 15.34 -15.99 -7.10
C MET A 1 15.30 -16.51 -5.68
N SER A 2 16.23 -16.11 -4.81
CA SER A 2 16.18 -16.44 -3.38
C SER A 2 15.70 -15.20 -2.63
N TYR A 3 14.70 -15.35 -1.76
CA TYR A 3 14.22 -14.31 -0.87
C TYR A 3 14.70 -14.65 0.54
N PRO A 4 15.75 -13.98 1.05
CA PRO A 4 16.30 -14.32 2.36
C PRO A 4 15.35 -13.87 3.48
N ASP A 5 15.34 -14.62 4.57
CA ASP A 5 14.65 -14.21 5.79
C ASP A 5 15.28 -12.92 6.34
N ALA A 6 14.45 -12.07 6.94
CA ALA A 6 14.92 -10.85 7.58
C ALA A 6 15.72 -11.17 8.86
N SER A 7 16.87 -10.53 9.04
CA SER A 7 17.65 -10.65 10.28
C SER A 7 17.05 -9.80 11.42
N PRO A 8 17.34 -10.11 12.69
CA PRO A 8 16.94 -9.27 13.82
C PRO A 8 17.38 -7.80 13.67
N GLU A 9 18.55 -7.55 13.12
CA GLU A 9 19.08 -6.21 12.86
C GLU A 9 18.25 -5.46 11.82
N GLN A 10 17.86 -6.13 10.72
CA GLN A 10 17.02 -5.52 9.67
C GLN A 10 15.62 -5.17 10.22
N ILE A 11 15.06 -6.04 11.06
CA ILE A 11 13.79 -5.78 11.74
C ILE A 11 13.91 -4.55 12.65
N ASN A 12 14.94 -4.51 13.50
CA ASN A 12 15.19 -3.37 14.39
C ASN A 12 15.38 -2.06 13.61
N GLN A 13 16.09 -2.09 12.49
CA GLN A 13 16.29 -0.92 11.63
C GLN A 13 14.97 -0.43 11.04
N ALA A 14 14.14 -1.33 10.49
CA ALA A 14 12.83 -0.97 9.95
C ALA A 14 11.91 -0.33 11.00
N MET A 15 11.92 -0.89 12.23
CA MET A 15 11.14 -0.36 13.35
C MET A 15 11.63 1.03 13.78
N ASN A 16 12.95 1.23 13.89
CA ASN A 16 13.53 2.53 14.23
C ASN A 16 13.18 3.58 13.18
N HIS A 17 13.32 3.27 11.90
CA HIS A 17 12.96 4.20 10.83
C HIS A 17 11.47 4.55 10.80
N ALA A 18 10.59 3.59 11.08
CA ALA A 18 9.15 3.84 11.20
C ALA A 18 8.86 4.79 12.37
N MET A 19 9.48 4.55 13.53
CA MET A 19 9.35 5.39 14.73
C MET A 19 9.84 6.82 14.48
N GLU A 20 11.02 6.97 13.86
CA GLU A 20 11.61 8.27 13.51
C GLU A 20 10.76 9.04 12.48
N SER A 21 10.14 8.32 11.53
CA SER A 21 9.34 8.93 10.46
C SER A 21 7.93 9.34 10.91
N PHE A 22 7.39 8.69 11.96
CA PHE A 22 6.00 8.85 12.37
C PHE A 22 5.60 10.29 12.74
N PRO A 23 6.38 11.08 13.51
CA PRO A 23 6.03 12.48 13.82
C PRO A 23 5.84 13.35 12.57
N ARG A 24 6.70 13.16 11.56
CA ARG A 24 6.59 13.87 10.27
C ARG A 24 5.39 13.37 9.48
N PHE A 25 5.14 12.06 9.46
CA PHE A 25 3.99 11.50 8.75
C PHE A 25 2.64 11.93 9.35
N ARG A 26 2.48 11.88 10.68
CA ARG A 26 1.21 12.27 11.34
C ARG A 26 0.87 13.75 11.19
N SER A 27 1.88 14.61 11.07
CA SER A 27 1.72 16.07 10.92
C SER A 27 1.42 16.48 9.49
N LEU A 28 1.47 15.57 8.52
CA LEU A 28 1.08 15.86 7.15
C LEU A 28 -0.39 16.33 7.08
N PRO A 29 -0.72 17.29 6.20
CA PRO A 29 -2.11 17.59 5.87
C PRO A 29 -2.83 16.35 5.32
N SER A 30 -4.13 16.22 5.58
CA SER A 30 -4.95 15.11 5.07
C SER A 30 -4.90 15.00 3.54
N SER A 31 -4.80 16.12 2.82
CA SER A 31 -4.60 16.16 1.37
C SER A 31 -3.28 15.52 0.91
N LYS A 32 -2.20 15.63 1.70
CA LYS A 32 -0.92 14.97 1.38
C LYS A 32 -0.97 13.47 1.60
N ARG A 33 -1.70 13.00 2.62
CA ARG A 33 -1.96 11.56 2.80
C ARG A 33 -2.87 11.00 1.70
N ALA A 34 -3.87 11.76 1.26
CA ALA A 34 -4.70 11.39 0.11
C ALA A 34 -3.86 11.27 -1.16
N GLN A 35 -2.99 12.25 -1.43
CA GLN A 35 -2.06 12.24 -2.56
C GLN A 35 -1.16 10.98 -2.54
N LEU A 36 -0.61 10.62 -1.37
CA LEU A 36 0.18 9.39 -1.23
C LEU A 36 -0.63 8.15 -1.63
N LEU A 37 -1.86 8.01 -1.15
CA LEU A 37 -2.72 6.87 -1.49
C LEU A 37 -3.05 6.82 -2.98
N PHE A 38 -3.32 7.97 -3.61
CA PHE A 38 -3.54 8.03 -5.06
C PHE A 38 -2.30 7.65 -5.87
N GLU A 39 -1.11 8.05 -5.44
CA GLU A 39 0.14 7.64 -6.09
C GLU A 39 0.40 6.12 -5.91
N ILE A 40 0.15 5.55 -4.72
CA ILE A 40 0.24 4.08 -4.53
C ILE A 40 -0.71 3.36 -5.49
N ARG A 41 -1.97 3.81 -5.59
CA ARG A 41 -2.97 3.25 -6.52
C ARG A 41 -2.47 3.28 -7.98
N LYS A 42 -1.90 4.41 -8.38
CA LYS A 42 -1.37 4.63 -9.73
C LYS A 42 -0.17 3.72 -10.02
N GLU A 43 0.78 3.61 -9.10
CA GLU A 43 1.94 2.72 -9.28
C GLU A 43 1.52 1.25 -9.31
N LEU A 44 0.63 0.80 -8.41
CA LEU A 44 0.08 -0.56 -8.49
C LEU A 44 -0.57 -0.85 -9.84
N SER A 45 -1.37 0.10 -10.35
CA SER A 45 -2.06 -0.04 -11.65
C SER A 45 -1.10 -0.21 -12.83
N LYS A 46 0.07 0.45 -12.80
CA LYS A 46 1.12 0.28 -13.82
C LYS A 46 1.72 -1.13 -13.81
N HIS A 47 1.75 -1.78 -12.65
CA HIS A 47 2.35 -3.09 -12.45
C HIS A 47 1.32 -4.23 -12.37
N LYS A 48 0.07 -3.97 -12.77
CA LYS A 48 -1.05 -4.93 -12.64
C LYS A 48 -0.72 -6.31 -13.20
N ASP A 49 -0.26 -6.38 -14.45
CA ASP A 49 -0.03 -7.66 -15.12
C ASP A 49 1.08 -8.47 -14.44
N THR A 50 2.16 -7.81 -14.02
CA THR A 50 3.24 -8.44 -13.25
C THR A 50 2.74 -8.96 -11.91
N ILE A 51 1.96 -8.16 -11.17
CA ILE A 51 1.41 -8.56 -9.87
C ILE A 51 0.48 -9.77 -10.03
N ILE A 52 -0.41 -9.77 -11.03
CA ILE A 52 -1.33 -10.88 -11.27
C ILE A 52 -0.57 -12.14 -11.67
N SER A 53 0.41 -12.03 -12.58
CA SER A 53 1.24 -13.16 -13.00
C SER A 53 1.99 -13.77 -11.81
N THR A 54 2.74 -12.96 -11.05
CA THR A 54 3.48 -13.43 -9.88
C THR A 54 2.55 -14.07 -8.84
N ALA A 55 1.43 -13.42 -8.53
CA ALA A 55 0.48 -13.97 -7.58
C ALA A 55 -0.14 -15.29 -8.06
N ASN A 56 -0.37 -15.44 -9.37
CA ASN A 56 -0.89 -16.69 -9.92
C ASN A 56 0.14 -17.81 -9.82
N ASP A 57 1.41 -17.51 -10.13
CA ASP A 57 2.51 -18.47 -10.02
C ASP A 57 2.70 -18.94 -8.57
N GLU A 58 2.55 -18.03 -7.59
CA GLU A 58 2.73 -18.34 -6.17
C GLU A 58 1.52 -19.04 -5.53
N THR A 59 0.30 -18.77 -6.01
CA THR A 59 -0.94 -19.17 -5.29
C THR A 59 -1.86 -20.12 -6.08
N SER A 60 -1.68 -20.22 -7.41
CA SER A 60 -2.57 -20.98 -8.32
C SER A 60 -4.06 -20.60 -8.23
N LEU A 61 -4.38 -19.37 -7.80
CA LEU A 61 -5.78 -18.92 -7.62
C LEU A 61 -6.52 -18.60 -8.94
N GLY A 62 -5.80 -18.48 -10.05
CA GLY A 62 -6.34 -18.13 -11.37
C GLY A 62 -6.47 -16.62 -11.59
N GLU A 63 -6.17 -16.19 -12.81
CA GLU A 63 -6.10 -14.76 -13.19
C GLU A 63 -7.42 -14.00 -12.96
N VAL A 64 -8.57 -14.65 -13.16
CA VAL A 64 -9.88 -14.02 -12.94
C VAL A 64 -10.07 -13.63 -11.47
N ARG A 65 -9.72 -14.53 -10.54
CA ARG A 65 -9.81 -14.26 -9.10
C ARG A 65 -8.82 -13.17 -8.71
N LEU A 66 -7.58 -13.25 -9.19
CA LEU A 66 -6.53 -12.29 -8.85
C LEU A 66 -6.81 -10.89 -9.43
N THR A 67 -7.41 -10.82 -10.62
CA THR A 67 -7.89 -9.55 -11.18
C THR A 67 -8.97 -8.92 -10.30
N MET A 68 -9.88 -9.73 -9.75
CA MET A 68 -10.91 -9.25 -8.83
C MET A 68 -10.30 -8.72 -7.53
N GLU A 69 -9.36 -9.45 -6.93
CA GLU A 69 -8.64 -9.01 -5.72
C GLU A 69 -7.86 -7.72 -5.98
N PHE A 70 -7.15 -7.62 -7.11
CA PHE A 70 -6.44 -6.42 -7.51
C PHE A 70 -7.39 -5.21 -7.61
N ASN A 71 -8.53 -5.37 -8.30
CA ASN A 71 -9.54 -4.31 -8.42
C ASN A 71 -10.13 -3.93 -7.05
N ARG A 72 -10.31 -4.89 -6.14
CA ARG A 72 -10.74 -4.64 -4.76
C ARG A 72 -9.71 -3.78 -4.02
N THR A 73 -8.42 -4.12 -4.09
CA THR A 73 -7.33 -3.34 -3.49
C THR A 73 -7.29 -1.91 -4.03
N ILE A 74 -7.36 -1.73 -5.35
CA ILE A 74 -7.37 -0.40 -5.99
C ILE A 74 -8.55 0.45 -5.51
N SER A 75 -9.74 -0.16 -5.40
CA SER A 75 -10.96 0.51 -4.93
C SER A 75 -10.88 0.90 -3.45
N GLU A 76 -10.28 0.05 -2.62
CA GLU A 76 -10.11 0.30 -1.19
C GLU A 76 -9.12 1.44 -0.92
N ILE A 77 -8.00 1.48 -1.64
CA ILE A 77 -7.03 2.59 -1.58
C ILE A 77 -7.71 3.91 -1.97
N GLU A 78 -8.48 3.90 -3.06
CA GLU A 78 -9.23 5.09 -3.49
C GLU A 78 -10.25 5.55 -2.46
N ARG A 79 -10.95 4.62 -1.80
CA ARG A 79 -11.89 4.94 -0.71
C ARG A 79 -11.19 5.65 0.44
N PHE A 80 -10.03 5.15 0.90
CA PHE A 80 -9.27 5.80 1.97
C PHE A 80 -8.67 7.14 1.55
N ALA A 81 -8.24 7.28 0.29
CA ALA A 81 -7.76 8.55 -0.25
C ALA A 81 -8.86 9.63 -0.19
N LYS A 82 -10.08 9.30 -0.64
CA LYS A 82 -11.24 10.21 -0.57
C LYS A 82 -11.62 10.56 0.86
N LEU A 83 -11.57 9.60 1.79
CA LEU A 83 -11.79 9.88 3.23
C LEU A 83 -10.75 10.87 3.79
N CYS A 84 -9.51 10.80 3.33
CA CYS A 84 -8.48 11.77 3.68
C CYS A 84 -8.77 13.16 3.08
N GLU A 85 -9.20 13.26 1.82
CA GLU A 85 -9.57 14.55 1.20
C GLU A 85 -10.74 15.23 1.91
N GLN A 86 -11.75 14.45 2.29
CA GLN A 86 -12.95 14.93 2.98
C GLN A 86 -12.67 15.38 4.43
N ASN A 87 -11.44 15.22 4.92
CA ASN A 87 -11.00 15.55 6.28
C ASN A 87 -11.89 14.97 7.40
N VAL A 88 -12.55 13.84 7.14
CA VAL A 88 -13.53 13.21 8.06
C VAL A 88 -12.89 12.88 9.42
N TRP A 89 -11.58 12.68 9.45
CA TRP A 89 -10.82 12.30 10.65
C TRP A 89 -10.22 13.48 11.43
N GLY A 90 -10.15 14.68 10.83
CA GLY A 90 -9.58 15.86 11.49
C GLY A 90 -10.57 16.60 12.41
N ASN A 91 -11.83 16.15 12.45
CA ASN A 91 -12.94 16.77 13.17
C ASN A 91 -13.47 15.91 14.34
N LEU A 92 -12.70 14.89 14.78
CA LEU A 92 -12.99 14.10 15.99
C LEU A 92 -12.13 14.59 17.16
#